data_AF-A0A2A2CZC8-F1
#
_entry.id   AF-A0A2A2CZC8-F1
#
_cell.length_a   1.000
_cell.length_b   1.000
_cell.length_c   1.000
_cell.angle_alpha   90.00
_cell.angle_beta   90.00
_cell.angle_gamma   90.00
#
_symmetry.space_group_name_H-M   'P 1'
#
loop_
_entity.id
_entity.type
_entity.pdbx_description
1 polymer ?
#
loop_
_entity_poly.entity_id
_entity_poly.type
_entity_poly.pdbx_seq_one_letter_code
_entity_poly.pdbx_strand_id
1 'polypeptide(L)'
;MSTTTTGADPGGTPRRARFARPFRRGPATTAGDTRRAPYPTGSQRVPLVPERPDQLRLFRAARRRGARTAEAGALDPWVLGSGDRIPYFAQLASVRDHIRDRLAEEAEDEEARARAQEANTLSAAAGAEAEVRRLEEQLAENRRWLDTNRAQLDRLAARAVRWERFRDGVRERLEERWLRARFGDLDLDEGTEEPERRNGRAHTPGHPGDDTDGPGHPHGDDADDGDGGSRGKRRPGAASPQGPDDEDWQSLDPSPATGAAAGADTRRDPTGTRQADPYADLRGQADAAQWEGLPVRPGLPRWMVWSLLLVIAAVEVPIYWIAFQPFHGSGSTESDALSGMLAVSAAVVMVVVPHLAGRALRGRPATASAKGVNLPAVALLAVWGFSTWSLGHLRSKLVFRHREPQPLPKDLEGVAGMEDLRPTPTLVDSLHLEPATVTWMFVALLLLSGGIGLLLGLLREHPYLDSYRSHLELRARLERAREAAVAAAERARALESTAAERAELRREATAARLRSTTELYEAAAYAFLQKVVEKSADPAVTESAMRLSNTWPLLPLPRTAP
;
A
#
# COMPACT_ATOMS: atom_id res chain seq x y z
N MET A 1 5.33 38.99 -7.78
CA MET A 1 4.73 39.09 -9.12
C MET A 1 3.28 38.67 -9.02
N SER A 2 2.40 39.66 -9.12
CA SER A 2 0.94 39.52 -9.09
C SER A 2 0.43 39.37 -10.52
N THR A 3 -0.41 38.39 -10.79
CA THR A 3 -1.51 38.52 -11.77
C THR A 3 -2.65 37.61 -11.36
N THR A 4 -3.74 38.25 -10.97
CA THR A 4 -5.11 37.78 -11.05
C THR A 4 -5.54 37.76 -12.52
N THR A 5 -6.35 36.79 -12.93
CA THR A 5 -7.40 37.00 -13.94
C THR A 5 -8.50 35.95 -13.79
N THR A 6 -9.65 36.50 -13.40
CA THR A 6 -11.00 35.96 -13.45
C THR A 6 -11.43 35.65 -14.89
N GLY A 7 -11.98 34.44 -15.10
CA GLY A 7 -12.75 34.09 -16.29
C GLY A 7 -13.99 33.33 -15.85
N ALA A 8 -15.14 34.01 -15.88
CA ALA A 8 -16.46 33.45 -15.69
C ALA A 8 -16.95 32.86 -17.01
N ASP A 9 -17.43 31.62 -16.99
CA ASP A 9 -18.56 31.20 -17.82
C ASP A 9 -19.23 29.94 -17.24
N PRO A 10 -20.52 29.97 -16.87
CA PRO A 10 -21.29 28.81 -16.45
C PRO A 10 -22.16 28.32 -17.62
N GLY A 11 -21.71 27.29 -18.33
CA GLY A 11 -22.45 26.73 -19.47
C GLY A 11 -22.43 25.21 -19.51
N GLY A 12 -23.63 24.60 -19.41
CA GLY A 12 -23.83 23.22 -19.88
C GLY A 12 -24.55 22.29 -18.91
N THR A 13 -25.83 22.55 -18.63
CA THR A 13 -26.73 21.51 -18.10
C THR A 13 -27.16 20.57 -19.24
N PRO A 14 -27.04 19.24 -19.10
CA PRO A 14 -27.65 18.33 -20.07
C PRO A 14 -29.16 18.21 -19.85
N ARG A 15 -29.86 18.34 -20.98
CA ARG A 15 -31.32 18.32 -21.19
C ARG A 15 -32.04 17.15 -20.51
N ARG A 16 -33.12 17.48 -19.80
CA ARG A 16 -34.21 16.57 -19.41
C ARG A 16 -34.88 15.98 -20.67
N ALA A 17 -34.80 14.65 -20.82
CA ALA A 17 -35.67 13.91 -21.72
C ALA A 17 -37.08 13.83 -21.12
N ARG A 18 -38.03 14.53 -21.75
CA ARG A 18 -39.46 14.39 -21.48
C ARG A 18 -39.96 13.17 -22.26
N PHE A 19 -40.29 12.08 -21.58
CA PHE A 19 -41.14 11.05 -22.15
C PHE A 19 -42.59 11.52 -22.10
N ALA A 20 -43.11 11.87 -23.28
CA ALA A 20 -44.53 11.99 -23.53
C ALA A 20 -45.16 10.59 -23.51
N ARG A 21 -46.23 10.40 -22.73
CA ARG A 21 -47.19 9.32 -22.95
C ARG A 21 -48.62 9.85 -22.91
N PRO A 22 -49.51 9.23 -23.71
CA PRO A 22 -50.66 9.91 -24.28
C PRO A 22 -51.89 9.87 -23.38
N PHE A 23 -52.68 10.94 -23.50
CA PHE A 23 -54.04 11.07 -23.04
C PHE A 23 -54.92 9.91 -23.50
N ARG A 24 -55.58 9.23 -22.55
CA ARG A 24 -56.86 8.54 -22.79
C ARG A 24 -57.98 9.36 -22.16
N ARG A 25 -58.69 10.04 -23.04
CA ARG A 25 -59.92 10.81 -22.77
C ARG A 25 -61.07 9.80 -22.73
N GLY A 26 -61.62 9.56 -21.54
CA GLY A 26 -62.90 8.85 -21.35
C GLY A 26 -64.03 9.87 -21.13
N PRO A 27 -65.26 9.60 -21.56
CA PRO A 27 -66.28 10.61 -21.75
C PRO A 27 -66.91 11.08 -20.44
N ALA A 28 -67.22 12.36 -20.40
CA ALA A 28 -68.13 12.95 -19.44
C ALA A 28 -69.54 12.36 -19.64
N THR A 29 -70.09 11.77 -18.58
CA THR A 29 -71.54 11.60 -18.43
C THR A 29 -72.03 12.42 -17.26
N THR A 30 -72.95 13.28 -17.63
CA THR A 30 -73.78 14.21 -16.88
C THR A 30 -74.61 13.54 -15.77
N ALA A 31 -74.86 14.35 -14.74
CA ALA A 31 -76.11 14.47 -14.00
C ALA A 31 -76.63 13.27 -13.16
N GLY A 32 -76.62 13.50 -11.85
CA GLY A 32 -77.82 13.40 -11.02
C GLY A 32 -78.34 12.00 -10.71
N ASP A 33 -77.85 11.40 -9.64
CA ASP A 33 -78.72 10.68 -8.70
C ASP A 33 -78.03 10.58 -7.34
N THR A 34 -78.52 11.31 -6.34
CA THR A 34 -78.10 11.18 -4.94
C THR A 34 -78.73 9.91 -4.35
N ARG A 35 -78.29 8.74 -4.81
CA ARG A 35 -78.49 7.51 -4.06
C ARG A 35 -77.39 7.39 -3.02
N ARG A 36 -77.74 7.67 -1.76
CA ARG A 36 -76.97 7.22 -0.59
C ARG A 36 -76.64 5.75 -0.78
N ALA A 37 -75.36 5.44 -0.97
CA ALA A 37 -74.88 4.07 -0.87
C ALA A 37 -75.30 3.52 0.51
N PRO A 38 -75.80 2.27 0.60
CA PRO A 38 -76.11 1.66 1.88
C PRO A 38 -74.85 1.63 2.75
N TYR A 39 -74.97 2.08 3.99
CA TYR A 39 -73.89 2.05 4.97
C TYR A 39 -73.37 0.60 5.08
N PRO A 40 -72.05 0.37 5.01
CA PRO A 40 -71.51 -0.96 5.28
C PRO A 40 -71.86 -1.34 6.72
N THR A 41 -72.74 -2.32 6.88
CA THR A 41 -73.04 -2.95 8.16
C THR A 41 -71.82 -3.75 8.60
N GLY A 42 -70.97 -3.08 9.40
CA GLY A 42 -69.68 -3.60 9.84
C GLY A 42 -69.79 -4.83 10.75
N SER A 43 -68.75 -5.65 10.68
CA SER A 43 -68.46 -6.80 11.55
C SER A 43 -68.61 -6.47 13.04
N GLN A 44 -69.16 -7.42 13.81
CA GLN A 44 -69.29 -7.37 15.26
C GLN A 44 -68.00 -6.88 15.94
N ARG A 45 -68.18 -5.95 16.88
CA ARG A 45 -67.12 -5.23 17.57
C ARG A 45 -66.37 -6.12 18.55
N VAL A 46 -65.03 -6.07 18.51
CA VAL A 46 -64.20 -6.54 19.64
C VAL A 46 -64.01 -5.36 20.60
N PRO A 47 -64.27 -5.52 21.91
CA PRO A 47 -64.04 -4.45 22.87
C PRO A 47 -62.55 -4.08 22.92
N LEU A 48 -62.22 -2.83 22.58
CA LEU A 48 -60.86 -2.31 22.71
C LEU A 48 -60.50 -2.24 24.19
N VAL A 49 -59.45 -2.97 24.59
CA VAL A 49 -58.91 -2.93 25.94
C VAL A 49 -57.91 -1.77 26.02
N PRO A 50 -58.14 -0.73 26.85
CA PRO A 50 -57.20 0.36 27.01
C PRO A 50 -55.92 -0.13 27.69
N GLU A 51 -54.78 0.03 27.02
CA GLU A 51 -53.47 -0.42 27.52
C GLU A 51 -52.74 0.69 28.28
N ARG A 52 -53.00 1.95 27.93
CA ARG A 52 -52.23 3.10 28.43
C ARG A 52 -53.05 4.01 29.36
N PRO A 53 -52.42 4.70 30.33
CA PRO A 53 -53.12 5.54 31.31
C PRO A 53 -53.81 6.77 30.70
N ASP A 54 -53.28 7.31 29.59
CA ASP A 54 -53.89 8.36 28.78
C ASP A 54 -55.17 7.89 28.08
N GLN A 55 -55.15 6.68 27.50
CA GLN A 55 -56.33 6.04 26.92
C GLN A 55 -57.41 5.85 28.01
N LEU A 56 -57.04 5.33 29.19
CA LEU A 56 -57.95 5.19 30.33
C LEU A 56 -58.56 6.53 30.77
N ARG A 57 -57.76 7.61 30.78
CA ARG A 57 -58.25 8.96 31.08
C ARG A 57 -59.26 9.43 30.03
N LEU A 58 -58.99 9.20 28.74
CA LEU A 58 -59.92 9.51 27.65
C LEU A 58 -61.25 8.76 27.82
N PHE A 59 -61.23 7.45 28.09
CA PHE A 59 -62.43 6.66 28.33
C PHE A 59 -63.20 7.13 29.58
N ARG A 60 -62.51 7.42 30.67
CA ARG A 60 -63.14 7.96 31.90
C ARG A 60 -63.76 9.33 31.65
N ALA A 61 -63.09 10.20 30.89
CA ALA A 61 -63.61 11.50 30.52
C ALA A 61 -64.86 11.37 29.64
N ALA A 62 -64.84 10.49 28.63
CA ALA A 62 -65.98 10.20 27.76
C ALA A 62 -67.18 9.67 28.56
N ARG A 63 -66.97 8.69 29.44
CA ARG A 63 -68.04 8.18 30.33
C ARG A 63 -68.59 9.27 31.24
N ARG A 64 -67.73 10.03 31.92
CA ARG A 64 -68.16 11.13 32.81
C ARG A 64 -68.92 12.22 32.07
N ARG A 65 -68.59 12.48 30.80
CA ARG A 65 -69.32 13.42 29.94
C ARG A 65 -70.69 12.85 29.59
N GLY A 66 -70.75 11.59 29.16
CA GLY A 66 -72.00 10.88 28.83
C GLY A 66 -72.99 10.85 30.00
N ALA A 67 -72.52 10.51 31.21
CA ALA A 67 -73.35 10.54 32.41
C ALA A 67 -73.95 11.92 32.67
N ARG A 68 -73.13 12.98 32.63
CA ARG A 68 -73.58 14.37 32.84
C ARG A 68 -74.56 14.83 31.77
N THR A 69 -74.33 14.47 30.51
CA THR A 69 -75.22 14.82 29.40
C THR A 69 -76.59 14.15 29.54
N ALA A 70 -76.62 12.89 29.99
CA ALA A 70 -77.87 12.17 30.26
C ALA A 70 -78.63 12.75 31.48
N GLU A 71 -77.93 13.00 32.59
CA GLU A 71 -78.51 13.61 33.80
C GLU A 71 -79.07 15.01 33.54
N ALA A 72 -78.46 15.77 32.63
CA ALA A 72 -78.93 17.09 32.23
C ALA A 72 -80.09 17.07 31.21
N GLY A 73 -80.49 15.90 30.70
CA GLY A 73 -81.51 15.79 29.65
C GLY A 73 -81.13 16.52 28.35
N ALA A 74 -79.82 16.69 28.09
CA ALA A 74 -79.33 17.53 26.99
C ALA A 74 -79.36 16.84 25.61
N LEU A 75 -79.81 15.59 25.54
CA LEU A 75 -79.94 14.82 24.30
C LEU A 75 -81.41 14.50 24.07
N ASP A 76 -81.97 15.05 23.00
CA ASP A 76 -83.30 14.73 22.49
C ASP A 76 -83.21 13.48 21.58
N PRO A 77 -84.18 12.54 21.65
CA PRO A 77 -84.29 11.43 20.70
C PRO A 77 -84.16 11.87 19.22
N TRP A 78 -84.69 13.04 18.85
CA TRP A 78 -84.57 13.59 17.51
C TRP A 78 -83.13 13.94 17.13
N VAL A 79 -82.32 14.47 18.06
CA VAL A 79 -80.90 14.79 17.81
C VAL A 79 -80.06 13.53 17.61
N LEU A 80 -80.39 12.45 18.33
CA LEU A 80 -79.75 11.15 18.15
C LEU A 80 -80.18 10.45 16.85
N GLY A 81 -81.40 10.71 16.37
CA GLY A 81 -81.98 10.12 15.16
C GLY A 81 -81.75 10.92 13.87
N SER A 82 -81.57 12.24 13.94
CA SER A 82 -81.43 13.12 12.77
C SER A 82 -80.09 12.98 12.04
N GLY A 83 -79.13 12.30 12.67
CA GLY A 83 -77.74 12.28 12.20
C GLY A 83 -77.02 13.62 12.43
N ASP A 84 -77.64 14.57 13.16
CA ASP A 84 -76.95 15.77 13.60
C ASP A 84 -75.82 15.45 14.57
N ARG A 85 -74.78 16.28 14.50
CA ARG A 85 -73.55 16.04 15.25
C ARG A 85 -73.78 16.36 16.72
N ILE A 86 -73.74 15.33 17.56
CA ILE A 86 -73.55 15.50 19.01
C ILE A 86 -72.31 16.40 19.22
N PRO A 87 -72.40 17.53 19.93
CA PRO A 87 -71.28 18.46 20.06
C PRO A 87 -70.00 17.81 20.58
N TYR A 88 -70.14 16.81 21.47
CA TYR A 88 -69.01 16.04 21.98
C TYR A 88 -68.35 15.15 20.91
N PHE A 89 -69.11 14.62 19.95
CA PHE A 89 -68.54 13.85 18.83
C PHE A 89 -67.77 14.74 17.88
N ALA A 90 -68.25 15.96 17.63
CA ALA A 90 -67.49 16.96 16.88
C ALA A 90 -66.15 17.29 17.57
N GLN A 91 -66.16 17.41 18.91
CA GLN A 91 -64.94 17.60 19.70
C GLN A 91 -63.98 16.40 19.60
N LEU A 92 -64.47 15.17 19.79
CA LEU A 92 -63.64 13.97 19.68
C LEU A 92 -63.06 13.79 18.26
N ALA A 93 -63.86 14.07 17.22
CA ALA A 93 -63.39 14.04 15.84
C ALA A 93 -62.31 15.09 15.59
N SER A 94 -62.49 16.32 16.07
CA SER A 94 -61.48 17.39 15.95
C SER A 94 -60.16 17.01 16.63
N VAL A 95 -60.21 16.41 17.82
CA VAL A 95 -58.99 15.97 18.53
C VAL A 95 -58.35 14.78 17.83
N ARG A 96 -59.13 13.80 17.36
CA ARG A 96 -58.65 12.66 16.57
C ARG A 96 -57.93 13.13 15.32
N ASP A 97 -58.56 14.04 14.57
CA ASP A 97 -58.03 14.55 13.30
C ASP A 97 -56.75 15.35 13.55
N HIS A 98 -56.73 16.22 14.56
CA HIS A 98 -55.49 16.93 14.95
C HIS A 98 -54.34 15.97 15.30
N ILE A 99 -54.60 14.90 16.05
CA ILE A 99 -53.57 13.90 16.40
C ILE A 99 -53.14 13.10 15.17
N ARG A 100 -54.08 12.75 14.28
CA ARG A 100 -53.77 12.06 13.03
C ARG A 100 -52.91 12.92 12.11
N ASP A 101 -53.24 14.20 11.97
CA ASP A 101 -52.48 15.15 11.16
C ASP A 101 -51.06 15.29 11.70
N ARG A 102 -50.92 15.44 13.02
CA ARG A 102 -49.60 15.45 13.68
C ARG A 102 -48.82 14.16 13.46
N LEU A 103 -49.45 12.99 13.60
CA LEU A 103 -48.80 11.70 13.36
C LEU A 103 -48.39 11.53 11.89
N ALA A 104 -49.16 12.09 10.95
CA ALA A 104 -48.83 12.08 9.53
C ALA A 104 -47.63 13.00 9.25
N GLU A 105 -47.62 14.22 9.80
CA GLU A 105 -46.48 15.15 9.70
C GLU A 105 -45.20 14.55 10.30
N GLU A 106 -45.28 13.96 11.50
CA GLU A 106 -44.14 13.27 12.13
C GLU A 106 -43.64 12.10 11.26
N ALA A 107 -44.55 11.35 10.61
CA ALA A 107 -44.19 10.26 9.71
C ALA A 107 -43.51 10.76 8.42
N GLU A 108 -43.98 11.87 7.83
CA GLU A 108 -43.37 12.49 6.66
C GLU A 108 -41.95 12.99 6.95
N ASP A 109 -41.75 13.60 8.12
CA ASP A 109 -40.43 14.04 8.62
C ASP A 109 -39.47 12.85 8.82
N GLU A 110 -39.94 11.77 9.45
CA GLU A 110 -39.18 10.53 9.61
C GLU A 110 -38.80 9.92 8.26
N GLU A 111 -39.74 9.88 7.31
CA GLU A 111 -39.50 9.39 5.95
C GLU A 111 -38.51 10.28 5.19
N ALA A 112 -38.60 11.60 5.32
CA ALA A 112 -37.65 12.53 4.71
C ALA A 112 -36.23 12.34 5.26
N ARG A 113 -36.06 12.24 6.58
CA ARG A 113 -34.77 11.99 7.22
C ARG A 113 -34.16 10.66 6.79
N ALA A 114 -34.98 9.62 6.75
CA ALA A 114 -34.52 8.30 6.34
C ALA A 114 -34.18 8.24 4.84
N ARG A 115 -34.93 8.91 3.96
CA ARG A 115 -34.55 9.07 2.54
C ARG A 115 -33.20 9.77 2.38
N ALA A 116 -32.92 10.80 3.19
CA ALA A 116 -31.62 11.46 3.19
C ALA A 116 -30.50 10.52 3.67
N GLN A 117 -30.75 9.73 4.72
CA GLN A 117 -29.81 8.70 5.18
C GLN A 117 -29.56 7.63 4.11
N GLU A 118 -30.61 7.14 3.43
CA GLU A 118 -30.50 6.19 2.33
C GLU A 118 -29.68 6.75 1.17
N ALA A 119 -29.93 8.00 0.76
CA ALA A 119 -29.12 8.68 -0.26
C ALA A 119 -27.64 8.79 0.14
N ASN A 120 -27.36 9.08 1.41
CA ASN A 120 -25.98 9.09 1.93
C ASN A 120 -25.35 7.70 1.91
N THR A 121 -26.10 6.64 2.23
CA THR A 121 -25.60 5.26 2.16
C THR A 121 -25.30 4.82 0.73
N LEU A 122 -26.11 5.23 -0.25
CA LEU A 122 -25.85 4.96 -1.67
C LEU A 122 -24.61 5.69 -2.16
N SER A 123 -24.45 6.96 -1.78
CA SER A 123 -23.24 7.73 -2.09
C SER A 123 -21.99 7.11 -1.47
N ALA A 124 -22.09 6.65 -0.21
CA ALA A 124 -21.01 5.95 0.47
C ALA A 124 -20.66 4.61 -0.19
N ALA A 125 -21.67 3.85 -0.66
CA ALA A 125 -21.46 2.61 -1.41
C ALA A 125 -20.67 2.87 -2.71
N ALA A 126 -21.11 3.85 -3.51
CA ALA A 126 -20.44 4.25 -4.73
C ALA A 126 -19.01 4.75 -4.48
N GLY A 127 -18.80 5.49 -3.38
CA GLY A 127 -17.49 5.95 -2.93
C GLY A 127 -16.55 4.79 -2.58
N ALA A 128 -17.03 3.81 -1.82
CA ALA A 128 -16.27 2.61 -1.46
C ALA A 128 -15.89 1.78 -2.70
N GLU A 129 -16.80 1.63 -3.67
CA GLU A 129 -16.50 0.93 -4.93
C GLU A 129 -15.47 1.68 -5.80
N ALA A 130 -15.49 3.01 -5.81
CA ALA A 130 -14.47 3.81 -6.48
C ALA A 130 -13.10 3.66 -5.79
N GLU A 131 -13.08 3.60 -4.46
CA GLU A 131 -11.86 3.38 -3.68
C GLU A 131 -11.26 1.98 -3.94
N VAL A 132 -12.09 0.93 -3.99
CA VAL A 132 -11.63 -0.43 -4.36
C VAL A 132 -10.96 -0.42 -5.73
N ARG A 133 -11.58 0.20 -6.74
CA ARG A 133 -11.00 0.30 -8.10
C ARG A 133 -9.65 1.02 -8.09
N ARG A 134 -9.56 2.14 -7.38
CA ARG A 134 -8.31 2.90 -7.23
C ARG A 134 -7.21 2.05 -6.55
N LEU A 135 -7.55 1.31 -5.50
CA LEU A 135 -6.59 0.44 -4.80
C LEU A 135 -6.12 -0.71 -5.69
N GLU A 136 -7.00 -1.26 -6.53
CA GLU A 136 -6.65 -2.28 -7.52
C GLU A 136 -5.69 -1.75 -8.59
N GLU A 137 -5.91 -0.53 -9.09
CA GLU A 137 -4.99 0.14 -10.01
C GLU A 137 -3.61 0.36 -9.37
N GLN A 138 -3.56 0.82 -8.12
CA GLN A 138 -2.33 1.01 -7.38
C GLN A 138 -1.60 -0.32 -7.11
N LEU A 139 -2.33 -1.40 -6.81
CA LEU A 139 -1.76 -2.74 -6.68
C LEU A 139 -1.18 -3.23 -8.01
N ALA A 140 -1.87 -3.00 -9.13
CA ALA A 140 -1.38 -3.36 -10.45
C ALA A 140 -0.12 -2.56 -10.84
N GLU A 141 -0.08 -1.26 -10.52
CA GLU A 141 1.12 -0.45 -10.70
C GLU A 141 2.28 -0.95 -9.82
N ASN A 142 2.02 -1.20 -8.54
CA ASN A 142 3.04 -1.71 -7.62
C ASN A 142 3.60 -3.07 -8.08
N ARG A 143 2.76 -3.97 -8.60
CA ARG A 143 3.22 -5.25 -9.20
C ARG A 143 4.17 -5.02 -10.38
N ARG A 144 3.85 -4.11 -11.30
CA ARG A 144 4.76 -3.74 -12.41
C ARG A 144 6.11 -3.21 -11.91
N TRP A 145 6.10 -2.43 -10.84
CA TRP A 145 7.33 -1.97 -10.18
C TRP A 145 8.11 -3.13 -9.54
N LEU A 146 7.45 -4.06 -8.88
CA LEU A 146 8.08 -5.26 -8.31
C LEU A 146 8.72 -6.11 -9.40
N ASP A 147 8.01 -6.38 -10.49
CA ASP A 147 8.51 -7.17 -11.63
C ASP A 147 9.73 -6.50 -12.28
N THR A 148 9.68 -5.17 -12.44
CA THR A 148 10.81 -4.39 -12.97
C THR A 148 12.03 -4.47 -12.04
N ASN A 149 11.84 -4.29 -10.73
CA ASN A 149 12.92 -4.38 -9.76
C ASN A 149 13.50 -5.81 -9.68
N ARG A 150 12.64 -6.83 -9.74
CA ARG A 150 13.04 -8.24 -9.79
C ARG A 150 13.91 -8.51 -11.01
N ALA A 151 13.47 -8.11 -12.21
CA ALA A 151 14.26 -8.27 -13.43
C ALA A 151 15.63 -7.56 -13.36
N GLN A 152 15.73 -6.42 -12.68
CA GLN A 152 17.03 -5.75 -12.46
C GLN A 152 17.91 -6.51 -11.48
N LEU A 153 17.34 -7.03 -10.39
CA LEU A 153 18.06 -7.88 -9.43
C LEU A 153 18.57 -9.17 -10.10
N ASP A 154 17.77 -9.81 -10.95
CA ASP A 154 18.15 -11.01 -11.69
C ASP A 154 19.32 -10.72 -12.65
N ARG A 155 19.29 -9.56 -13.34
CA ARG A 155 20.41 -9.10 -14.18
C ARG A 155 21.68 -8.87 -13.37
N LEU A 156 21.57 -8.30 -12.17
CA LEU A 156 22.70 -8.08 -11.28
C LEU A 156 23.26 -9.40 -10.73
N ALA A 157 22.40 -10.33 -10.34
CA ALA A 157 22.79 -11.67 -9.91
C ALA A 157 23.51 -12.42 -11.04
N ALA A 158 22.97 -12.40 -12.26
CA ALA A 158 23.62 -12.98 -13.43
C ALA A 158 24.99 -12.34 -13.70
N ARG A 159 25.12 -11.01 -13.54
CA ARG A 159 26.42 -10.33 -13.66
C ARG A 159 27.40 -10.73 -12.58
N ALA A 160 26.95 -10.90 -11.33
CA ALA A 160 27.78 -11.33 -10.21
C ALA A 160 28.31 -12.75 -10.44
N VAL A 161 27.45 -13.69 -10.83
CA VAL A 161 27.85 -15.08 -11.17
C VAL A 161 28.88 -15.10 -12.30
N ARG A 162 28.68 -14.28 -13.35
CA ARG A 162 29.68 -14.15 -14.44
C ARG A 162 31.02 -13.63 -13.94
N TRP A 163 31.00 -12.64 -13.06
CA TRP A 163 32.24 -12.08 -12.48
C TRP A 163 32.95 -13.07 -11.57
N GLU A 164 32.22 -13.84 -10.76
CA GLU A 164 32.79 -14.89 -9.92
C GLU A 164 33.46 -15.97 -10.77
N ARG A 165 32.79 -16.46 -11.81
CA ARG A 165 33.39 -17.42 -12.75
C ARG A 165 34.63 -16.86 -13.44
N PHE A 166 34.58 -15.60 -13.86
CA PHE A 166 35.75 -14.94 -14.44
C PHE A 166 36.91 -14.89 -13.43
N ARG A 167 36.65 -14.47 -12.19
CA ARG A 167 37.66 -14.42 -11.13
C ARG A 167 38.22 -15.81 -10.85
N ASP A 168 37.37 -16.81 -10.76
CA ASP A 168 37.76 -18.19 -10.45
C ASP A 168 38.58 -18.77 -11.61
N GLY A 169 38.24 -18.49 -12.87
CA GLY A 169 39.04 -18.87 -14.03
C GLY A 169 40.35 -18.08 -14.18
N VAL A 170 40.44 -16.83 -13.68
CA VAL A 170 41.71 -16.11 -13.57
C VAL A 170 42.58 -16.71 -12.48
N ARG A 171 41.96 -17.07 -11.33
CA ARG A 171 42.64 -17.72 -10.22
C ARG A 171 43.19 -19.08 -10.63
N GLU A 172 42.39 -19.91 -11.29
CA GLU A 172 42.79 -21.22 -11.81
C GLU A 172 43.98 -21.07 -12.77
N ARG A 173 43.92 -20.13 -13.73
CA ARG A 173 45.06 -19.86 -14.64
C ARG A 173 46.32 -19.39 -13.91
N LEU A 174 46.18 -18.59 -12.85
CA LEU A 174 47.31 -18.16 -12.04
C LEU A 174 47.87 -19.31 -11.20
N GLU A 175 47.01 -20.15 -10.63
CA GLU A 175 47.39 -21.36 -9.90
C GLU A 175 48.08 -22.35 -10.84
N GLU A 176 47.55 -22.63 -12.04
CA GLU A 176 48.20 -23.44 -13.08
C GLU A 176 49.57 -22.87 -13.47
N ARG A 177 49.66 -21.56 -13.72
CA ARG A 177 50.93 -20.91 -14.10
C ARG A 177 51.94 -20.95 -12.97
N TRP A 178 51.50 -20.78 -11.73
CA TRP A 178 52.34 -20.86 -10.54
C TRP A 178 52.80 -22.30 -10.26
N LEU A 179 51.90 -23.28 -10.39
CA LEU A 179 52.21 -24.71 -10.27
C LEU A 179 53.21 -25.12 -11.35
N ARG A 180 52.99 -24.72 -12.62
CA ARG A 180 53.93 -24.96 -13.73
C ARG A 180 55.28 -24.26 -13.51
N ALA A 181 55.31 -23.08 -12.90
CA ALA A 181 56.58 -22.39 -12.61
C ALA A 181 57.34 -22.98 -11.42
N ARG A 182 56.62 -23.52 -10.41
CA ARG A 182 57.20 -24.01 -9.15
C ARG A 182 57.56 -25.50 -9.20
N PHE A 183 56.79 -26.29 -9.95
CA PHE A 183 56.93 -27.74 -10.07
C PHE A 183 57.22 -28.15 -11.53
N GLY A 184 57.90 -27.29 -12.28
CA GLY A 184 58.07 -27.36 -13.75
C GLY A 184 58.20 -28.76 -14.31
N ASP A 185 57.48 -29.01 -15.42
CA ASP A 185 57.36 -30.28 -16.16
C ASP A 185 57.75 -31.49 -15.33
N LEU A 186 57.01 -31.73 -14.23
CA LEU A 186 56.78 -33.10 -13.82
C LEU A 186 55.93 -33.70 -14.95
N ASP A 187 56.62 -34.13 -16.00
CA ASP A 187 56.12 -35.03 -17.03
C ASP A 187 55.59 -36.28 -16.31
N LEU A 188 54.36 -36.21 -15.81
CA LEU A 188 53.57 -37.37 -15.41
C LEU A 188 53.07 -38.15 -16.64
N ASP A 189 53.63 -37.85 -17.82
CA ASP A 189 53.66 -38.72 -19.00
C ASP A 189 54.80 -39.76 -18.93
N GLU A 190 55.51 -39.89 -17.80
CA GLU A 190 56.39 -41.03 -17.54
C GLU A 190 55.56 -42.28 -17.20
N GLY A 191 55.10 -43.00 -18.24
CA GLY A 191 54.83 -44.44 -18.10
C GLY A 191 53.52 -45.02 -18.65
N THR A 192 52.88 -44.43 -19.67
CA THR A 192 52.06 -45.30 -20.55
C THR A 192 52.98 -45.90 -21.61
N GLU A 193 53.65 -46.98 -21.22
CA GLU A 193 54.24 -47.93 -22.14
C GLU A 193 53.17 -48.36 -23.15
N GLU A 194 53.22 -47.79 -24.36
CA GLU A 194 52.68 -48.47 -25.54
C GLU A 194 53.61 -49.65 -25.85
N PRO A 195 53.16 -50.92 -25.75
CA PRO A 195 53.95 -52.03 -26.25
C PRO A 195 54.00 -51.97 -27.77
N GLU A 196 55.22 -51.94 -28.28
CA GLU A 196 55.56 -52.16 -29.68
C GLU A 196 54.77 -53.33 -30.30
N ARG A 197 54.02 -52.98 -31.34
CA ARG A 197 54.01 -53.64 -32.66
C ARG A 197 54.37 -55.14 -32.66
N ARG A 198 53.34 -55.99 -32.85
CA ARG A 198 53.50 -57.21 -33.64
C ARG A 198 52.47 -57.31 -34.75
N ASN A 199 53.01 -57.17 -35.96
CA ASN A 199 52.41 -57.43 -37.26
C ASN A 199 51.51 -58.69 -37.27
N GLY A 200 50.28 -58.53 -37.79
CA GLY A 200 49.34 -59.63 -38.02
C GLY A 200 48.31 -59.27 -39.10
N ARG A 201 48.78 -59.19 -40.34
CA ARG A 201 47.98 -59.05 -41.56
C ARG A 201 47.33 -60.41 -41.88
N ALA A 202 46.00 -60.53 -41.84
CA ALA A 202 45.20 -61.35 -42.77
C ALA A 202 43.71 -61.40 -42.38
N HIS A 203 42.87 -61.49 -43.43
CA HIS A 203 41.50 -61.99 -43.50
C HIS A 203 40.31 -61.06 -43.24
N THR A 204 39.85 -60.45 -44.34
CA THR A 204 38.45 -60.55 -44.82
C THR A 204 38.01 -62.03 -44.83
N PRO A 205 36.79 -62.36 -44.35
CA PRO A 205 35.59 -62.40 -45.20
C PRO A 205 34.33 -61.89 -44.44
N GLY A 206 33.34 -61.25 -45.06
CA GLY A 206 32.35 -61.89 -45.91
C GLY A 206 30.96 -61.44 -45.44
N HIS A 207 30.17 -60.92 -46.38
CA HIS A 207 28.73 -60.66 -46.26
C HIS A 207 27.97 -62.01 -46.20
N PRO A 208 26.79 -62.10 -45.53
CA PRO A 208 25.48 -61.80 -46.15
C PRO A 208 24.55 -61.06 -45.16
N GLY A 209 23.44 -60.39 -45.50
CA GLY A 209 22.33 -60.70 -46.42
C GLY A 209 21.07 -61.01 -45.59
N ASP A 210 19.88 -60.68 -46.13
CA ASP A 210 18.49 -60.74 -45.59
C ASP A 210 18.01 -59.53 -44.78
N ASP A 211 17.13 -58.65 -45.26
CA ASP A 211 15.82 -58.75 -45.95
C ASP A 211 14.63 -59.15 -45.06
N THR A 212 13.64 -58.24 -45.01
CA THR A 212 12.18 -58.45 -44.97
C THR A 212 11.55 -57.04 -44.82
N ASP A 213 11.02 -56.46 -45.90
CA ASP A 213 9.61 -56.57 -46.37
C ASP A 213 8.60 -56.13 -45.29
N GLY A 214 7.72 -55.14 -45.45
CA GLY A 214 7.21 -54.33 -46.56
C GLY A 214 6.09 -53.40 -45.96
N PRO A 215 4.99 -53.08 -46.66
CA PRO A 215 4.91 -52.41 -47.96
C PRO A 215 3.83 -51.28 -48.03
N GLY A 216 3.96 -50.42 -49.06
CA GLY A 216 2.87 -49.77 -49.81
C GLY A 216 2.24 -48.52 -49.18
N HIS A 217 1.78 -47.49 -49.90
CA HIS A 217 1.56 -47.16 -51.32
C HIS A 217 0.87 -45.74 -51.30
N PRO A 218 0.43 -45.08 -52.39
CA PRO A 218 1.22 -44.35 -53.40
C PRO A 218 0.68 -42.94 -53.79
N HIS A 219 1.39 -42.33 -54.75
CA HIS A 219 0.91 -41.48 -55.88
C HIS A 219 0.74 -39.95 -55.75
N GLY A 220 1.19 -39.31 -56.84
CA GLY A 220 0.99 -37.91 -57.26
C GLY A 220 2.33 -37.17 -57.34
N ASP A 221 3.19 -37.34 -58.35
CA ASP A 221 3.10 -37.01 -59.79
C ASP A 221 2.86 -35.52 -60.12
N ASP A 222 3.61 -35.08 -61.14
CA ASP A 222 3.65 -33.81 -61.89
C ASP A 222 4.52 -32.68 -61.28
N ALA A 223 5.78 -32.56 -61.70
CA ALA A 223 6.27 -31.88 -62.93
C ALA A 223 6.22 -30.35 -62.81
N ASP A 224 7.38 -29.67 -62.85
CA ASP A 224 7.71 -28.75 -63.95
C ASP A 224 9.12 -28.14 -63.78
N ASP A 225 9.68 -27.78 -64.92
CA ASP A 225 11.07 -27.49 -65.28
C ASP A 225 11.73 -26.29 -64.58
N GLY A 226 13.07 -26.32 -64.51
CA GLY A 226 13.85 -25.19 -64.00
C GLY A 226 15.37 -25.37 -64.00
N ASP A 227 15.91 -25.70 -65.18
CA ASP A 227 17.33 -25.70 -65.55
C ASP A 227 18.08 -24.40 -65.15
N GLY A 228 19.36 -24.51 -64.80
CA GLY A 228 20.18 -23.34 -64.45
C GLY A 228 21.43 -23.65 -63.63
N GLY A 229 22.37 -24.40 -64.22
CA GLY A 229 23.62 -24.80 -63.56
C GLY A 229 24.57 -23.67 -63.18
N SER A 230 25.41 -23.95 -62.17
CA SER A 230 26.80 -23.48 -62.14
C SER A 230 27.65 -24.39 -61.26
N ARG A 231 28.40 -25.26 -61.95
CA ARG A 231 29.55 -26.01 -61.45
C ARG A 231 30.65 -25.03 -61.06
N GLY A 232 31.25 -25.20 -59.88
CA GLY A 232 32.51 -24.51 -59.59
C GLY A 232 33.18 -24.80 -58.26
N LYS A 233 34.10 -25.78 -58.28
CA LYS A 233 35.28 -25.93 -57.40
C LYS A 233 35.10 -26.45 -55.97
N ARG A 234 35.39 -27.76 -55.86
CA ARG A 234 36.11 -28.37 -54.74
C ARG A 234 37.45 -27.66 -54.47
N ARG A 235 37.72 -27.38 -53.19
CA ARG A 235 39.05 -27.47 -52.58
C ARG A 235 38.88 -27.90 -51.11
N PRO A 236 39.55 -28.97 -50.65
CA PRO A 236 39.60 -29.32 -49.24
C PRO A 236 40.75 -28.56 -48.59
N GLY A 237 40.42 -27.67 -47.66
CA GLY A 237 41.38 -27.02 -46.76
C GLY A 237 41.08 -27.47 -45.34
N ALA A 238 42.07 -28.03 -44.67
CA ALA A 238 42.01 -28.54 -43.32
C ALA A 238 41.33 -27.55 -42.36
N ALA A 239 40.30 -28.02 -41.65
CA ALA A 239 39.79 -27.35 -40.48
C ALA A 239 40.85 -27.48 -39.39
N SER A 240 41.61 -26.41 -39.15
CA SER A 240 42.27 -26.22 -37.87
C SER A 240 41.18 -26.22 -36.78
N PRO A 241 41.40 -26.85 -35.61
CA PRO A 241 40.51 -26.63 -34.48
C PRO A 241 40.61 -25.15 -34.13
N GLN A 242 39.56 -24.39 -34.45
CA GLN A 242 39.35 -23.08 -33.86
C GLN A 242 39.22 -23.31 -32.36
N GLY A 243 40.32 -23.05 -31.63
CA GLY A 243 40.23 -22.80 -30.21
C GLY A 243 39.22 -21.68 -29.97
N PRO A 244 38.50 -21.70 -28.83
CA PRO A 244 37.47 -20.71 -28.54
C PRO A 244 38.02 -19.31 -28.76
N ASP A 245 37.38 -18.53 -29.63
CA ASP A 245 37.81 -17.20 -30.02
C ASP A 245 38.02 -16.31 -28.77
N ASP A 246 39.29 -15.98 -28.49
CA ASP A 246 39.75 -15.21 -27.33
C ASP A 246 39.31 -13.72 -27.35
N GLU A 247 38.58 -13.29 -28.39
CA GLU A 247 38.15 -11.91 -28.58
C GLU A 247 36.75 -11.58 -27.99
N ASP A 248 36.00 -12.59 -27.54
CA ASP A 248 34.61 -12.40 -27.06
C ASP A 248 34.52 -11.78 -25.65
N TRP A 249 35.66 -11.54 -25.00
CA TRP A 249 35.72 -10.85 -23.70
C TRP A 249 35.73 -9.31 -23.84
N GLN A 250 36.07 -8.75 -25.01
CA GLN A 250 36.15 -7.30 -25.22
C GLN A 250 34.86 -6.68 -25.77
N SER A 251 33.93 -7.48 -26.31
CA SER A 251 32.61 -7.05 -26.80
C SER A 251 31.56 -6.86 -25.68
N LEU A 252 31.95 -7.07 -24.41
CA LEU A 252 31.08 -7.08 -23.22
C LEU A 252 30.67 -5.67 -22.69
N ASP A 253 30.43 -4.70 -23.58
CA ASP A 253 29.70 -3.49 -23.19
C ASP A 253 28.22 -3.71 -23.53
N PRO A 254 27.32 -3.92 -22.54
CA PRO A 254 25.91 -4.08 -22.80
C PRO A 254 25.35 -2.71 -23.21
N SER A 255 25.42 -2.39 -24.50
CA SER A 255 24.66 -1.27 -25.04
C SER A 255 23.19 -1.53 -24.72
N PRO A 256 22.47 -0.59 -24.07
CA PRO A 256 21.06 -0.79 -23.78
C PRO A 256 20.35 -1.01 -25.11
N ALA A 257 19.61 -2.11 -25.24
CA ALA A 257 18.76 -2.40 -26.38
C ALA A 257 17.57 -1.40 -26.44
N THR A 258 17.84 -0.12 -26.66
CA THR A 258 16.88 0.87 -27.10
C THR A 258 16.72 0.69 -28.61
N GLY A 259 15.86 -0.25 -29.01
CA GLY A 259 15.60 -0.49 -30.44
C GLY A 259 14.71 -1.67 -30.83
N ALA A 260 14.25 -2.51 -29.90
CA ALA A 260 13.39 -3.66 -30.25
C ALA A 260 11.89 -3.30 -30.32
N ALA A 261 11.56 -2.15 -30.90
CA ALA A 261 10.20 -1.74 -31.18
C ALA A 261 10.12 -1.01 -32.54
N ALA A 262 10.48 -1.71 -33.62
CA ALA A 262 9.98 -1.42 -34.97
C ALA A 262 10.45 -2.51 -35.96
N GLY A 263 9.51 -3.29 -36.45
CA GLY A 263 9.46 -3.96 -37.77
C GLY A 263 10.74 -4.58 -38.35
N ALA A 264 10.78 -5.93 -38.35
CA ALA A 264 11.31 -6.67 -39.49
C ALA A 264 10.70 -8.08 -39.49
N ASP A 265 9.87 -8.34 -40.49
CA ASP A 265 9.43 -9.67 -40.95
C ASP A 265 10.66 -10.54 -41.28
N THR A 266 11.28 -11.09 -40.26
CA THR A 266 12.28 -12.15 -40.43
C THR A 266 11.52 -13.45 -40.62
N ARG A 267 11.44 -13.84 -41.90
CA ARG A 267 11.01 -15.13 -42.43
C ARG A 267 11.50 -16.24 -41.51
N ARG A 268 10.56 -16.82 -40.77
CA ARG A 268 10.77 -17.87 -39.78
C ARG A 268 11.13 -19.15 -40.53
N ASP A 269 12.39 -19.55 -40.46
CA ASP A 269 12.86 -20.81 -41.03
C ASP A 269 12.41 -21.96 -40.08
N PRO A 270 11.50 -22.87 -40.50
CA PRO A 270 10.86 -23.83 -39.60
C PRO A 270 11.75 -25.04 -39.23
N THR A 271 13.00 -25.10 -39.71
CA THR A 271 13.89 -26.25 -39.49
C THR A 271 15.23 -25.90 -38.83
N GLY A 272 15.45 -24.63 -38.48
CA GLY A 272 16.64 -24.22 -37.72
C GLY A 272 16.54 -24.69 -36.27
N THR A 273 17.38 -25.66 -35.89
CA THR A 273 17.69 -25.99 -34.49
C THR A 273 17.90 -24.69 -33.72
N ARG A 274 16.92 -24.32 -32.89
CA ARG A 274 16.97 -23.15 -32.02
C ARG A 274 18.23 -23.30 -31.19
N GLN A 275 19.26 -22.51 -31.49
CA GLN A 275 20.52 -22.51 -30.75
C GLN A 275 20.13 -22.35 -29.29
N ALA A 276 20.36 -23.41 -28.50
CA ALA A 276 19.94 -23.44 -27.10
C ALA A 276 20.52 -22.19 -26.47
N ASP A 277 19.66 -21.31 -25.94
CA ASP A 277 20.09 -20.11 -25.23
C ASP A 277 21.10 -20.62 -24.19
N PRO A 278 22.42 -20.35 -24.33
CA PRO A 278 23.44 -20.95 -23.46
C PRO A 278 23.29 -20.45 -22.01
N TYR A 279 22.33 -19.55 -21.78
CA TYR A 279 21.94 -19.00 -20.50
C TYR A 279 20.62 -19.56 -19.96
N ALA A 280 19.96 -20.51 -20.63
CA ALA A 280 18.74 -21.16 -20.14
C ALA A 280 18.98 -21.92 -18.81
N ASP A 281 20.09 -22.65 -18.72
CA ASP A 281 20.49 -23.36 -17.50
C ASP A 281 20.86 -22.40 -16.35
N LEU A 282 21.33 -21.20 -16.70
CA LEU A 282 21.65 -20.15 -15.73
C LEU A 282 20.42 -19.45 -15.18
N ARG A 283 19.35 -19.35 -15.98
CA ARG A 283 18.05 -18.91 -15.47
C ARG A 283 17.48 -19.93 -14.50
N GLY A 284 17.61 -21.24 -14.77
CA GLY A 284 17.17 -22.28 -13.83
C GLY A 284 17.85 -22.24 -12.45
N GLN A 285 19.13 -21.88 -12.38
CA GLN A 285 19.85 -21.69 -11.11
C GLN A 285 19.58 -20.34 -10.43
N ALA A 286 19.23 -19.29 -11.19
CA ALA A 286 18.88 -17.98 -10.65
C ALA A 286 17.38 -17.84 -10.28
N ASP A 287 16.50 -18.64 -10.91
CA ASP A 287 15.04 -18.62 -10.73
C ASP A 287 14.59 -19.14 -9.36
N ALA A 288 15.47 -19.82 -8.63
CA ALA A 288 15.18 -20.30 -7.28
C ALA A 288 15.38 -19.18 -6.26
N ALA A 289 14.50 -18.17 -6.25
CA ALA A 289 13.92 -17.48 -5.08
C ALA A 289 14.81 -17.20 -3.83
N GLN A 290 16.13 -17.20 -3.93
CA GLN A 290 17.03 -17.20 -2.77
C GLN A 290 17.03 -15.84 -2.07
N TRP A 291 16.65 -14.79 -2.81
CA TRP A 291 16.49 -13.42 -2.33
C TRP A 291 15.10 -13.16 -1.70
N GLU A 292 14.09 -13.96 -2.03
CA GLU A 292 12.71 -13.80 -1.50
C GLU A 292 12.56 -14.35 -0.07
N GLY A 293 13.47 -15.21 0.38
CA GLY A 293 13.47 -15.85 1.71
C GLY A 293 14.11 -15.06 2.86
N LEU A 294 14.54 -13.81 2.65
CA LEU A 294 15.09 -12.94 3.71
C LEU A 294 14.10 -11.82 4.04
N PRO A 295 13.03 -12.11 4.81
CA PRO A 295 12.00 -11.13 5.17
C PRO A 295 12.53 -10.04 6.11
N VAL A 296 13.64 -10.29 6.80
CA VAL A 296 14.26 -9.33 7.71
C VAL A 296 15.28 -8.50 6.93
N ARG A 297 15.16 -7.17 6.99
CA ARG A 297 16.17 -6.22 6.51
C ARG A 297 17.50 -6.54 7.23
N PRO A 298 18.52 -7.09 6.56
CA PRO A 298 19.80 -7.42 7.20
C PRO A 298 20.62 -6.17 7.55
N GLY A 299 20.12 -4.96 7.27
CA GLY A 299 20.77 -3.70 7.62
C GLY A 299 20.44 -3.20 9.03
N LEU A 300 21.45 -2.60 9.67
CA LEU A 300 21.24 -1.79 10.88
C LEU A 300 20.23 -0.68 10.59
N PRO A 301 19.25 -0.42 11.47
CA PRO A 301 18.32 0.66 11.27
C PRO A 301 19.07 2.00 11.24
N ARG A 302 18.58 2.96 10.44
CA ARG A 302 19.30 4.22 10.17
C ARG A 302 19.70 4.98 11.45
N TRP A 303 18.84 4.97 12.46
CA TRP A 303 19.12 5.61 13.74
C TRP A 303 20.31 4.98 14.47
N MET A 304 20.49 3.67 14.34
CA MET A 304 21.58 2.93 14.98
C MET A 304 22.92 3.16 14.27
N VAL A 305 22.89 3.32 12.94
CA VAL A 305 24.08 3.77 12.18
C VAL A 305 24.51 5.15 12.65
N TRP A 306 23.58 6.10 12.74
CA TRP A 306 23.89 7.45 13.23
C TRP A 306 24.36 7.47 14.68
N SER A 307 23.77 6.66 15.57
CA SER A 307 24.23 6.56 16.95
C SER A 307 25.65 5.99 17.02
N LEU A 308 25.97 4.98 16.20
CA LEU A 308 27.31 4.39 16.17
C LEU A 308 28.34 5.40 15.64
N LEU A 309 28.01 6.14 14.57
CA LEU A 309 28.87 7.22 14.05
C LEU A 309 29.08 8.32 15.11
N LEU A 310 28.03 8.68 15.86
CA LEU A 310 28.12 9.66 16.94
C LEU A 310 29.00 9.15 18.09
N VAL A 311 28.90 7.87 18.46
CA VAL A 311 29.77 7.25 19.46
C VAL A 311 31.23 7.26 19.01
N ILE A 312 31.51 6.91 17.74
CA ILE A 312 32.87 6.97 17.19
C ILE A 312 33.40 8.41 17.23
N ALA A 313 32.59 9.38 16.80
CA ALA A 313 32.96 10.79 16.84
C ALA A 313 33.20 11.27 18.29
N ALA A 314 32.37 10.88 19.24
CA ALA A 314 32.50 11.24 20.66
C ALA A 314 33.79 10.69 21.29
N VAL A 315 34.26 9.51 20.86
CA VAL A 315 35.56 8.95 21.29
C VAL A 315 36.74 9.73 20.70
N GLU A 316 36.61 10.23 19.47
CA GLU A 316 37.68 10.98 18.80
C GLU A 316 37.80 12.45 19.25
N VAL A 317 36.70 13.09 19.67
CA VAL A 317 36.68 14.51 20.09
C VAL A 317 37.71 14.82 21.19
N PRO A 318 37.78 14.08 22.32
CA PRO A 318 38.80 14.33 23.34
C PRO A 318 40.23 14.19 22.82
N ILE A 319 40.46 13.26 21.88
CA ILE A 319 41.78 13.03 21.29
C ILE A 319 42.19 14.24 20.43
N TYR A 320 41.27 14.78 19.62
CA TYR A 320 41.54 15.99 18.84
C TYR A 320 41.65 17.24 19.72
N TRP A 321 40.85 17.33 20.79
CA TRP A 321 40.94 18.43 21.75
C TRP A 321 42.36 18.56 22.31
N ILE A 322 42.91 17.45 22.84
CA ILE A 322 44.27 17.41 23.39
C ILE A 322 45.31 17.74 22.30
N ALA A 323 45.10 17.28 21.08
CA ALA A 323 46.00 17.58 19.96
C ALA A 323 45.95 19.05 19.51
N PHE A 324 44.83 19.75 19.68
CA PHE A 324 44.68 21.14 19.21
C PHE A 324 44.99 22.21 20.26
N GLN A 325 44.96 21.87 21.55
CA GLN A 325 45.34 22.78 22.64
C GLN A 325 46.70 23.49 22.43
N PRO A 326 47.77 22.81 21.96
CA PRO A 326 49.07 23.47 21.77
C PRO A 326 49.10 24.56 20.69
N PHE A 327 48.11 24.63 19.79
CA PHE A 327 48.07 25.65 18.72
C PHE A 327 47.38 26.94 19.13
N HIS A 328 46.42 26.87 20.05
CA HIS A 328 45.61 28.03 20.46
C HIS A 328 46.03 28.59 21.83
N GLY A 329 46.91 27.89 22.55
CA GLY A 329 47.32 28.21 23.92
C GLY A 329 46.39 27.55 24.94
N SER A 330 46.88 27.42 26.18
CA SER A 330 46.10 26.90 27.31
C SER A 330 45.78 28.04 28.28
N GLY A 331 44.52 28.18 28.68
CA GLY A 331 44.13 29.06 29.80
C GLY A 331 43.29 30.29 29.44
N SER A 332 42.95 30.52 28.17
CA SER A 332 41.91 31.49 27.79
C SER A 332 40.66 30.76 27.30
N THR A 333 39.48 31.21 27.73
CA THR A 333 38.18 30.61 27.33
C THR A 333 37.96 30.61 25.82
N GLU A 334 38.52 31.60 25.12
CA GLU A 334 38.49 31.71 23.67
C GLU A 334 39.36 30.64 22.98
N SER A 335 40.57 30.38 23.49
CA SER A 335 41.46 29.33 22.97
C SER A 335 40.89 27.92 23.13
N ASP A 336 40.24 27.67 24.27
CA ASP A 336 39.56 26.40 24.54
C ASP A 336 38.34 26.23 23.62
N ALA A 337 37.55 27.29 23.41
CA ALA A 337 36.41 27.25 22.50
C ALA A 337 36.84 26.95 21.05
N LEU A 338 37.90 27.60 20.56
CA LEU A 338 38.45 27.36 19.20
C LEU A 338 38.99 25.94 19.05
N SER A 339 39.74 25.44 20.04
CA SER A 339 40.25 24.07 20.07
C SER A 339 39.11 23.04 20.06
N GLY A 340 38.04 23.32 20.80
CA GLY A 340 36.83 22.50 20.82
C GLY A 340 36.09 22.44 19.50
N MET A 341 35.83 23.60 18.89
CA MET A 341 35.15 23.65 17.60
C MET A 341 35.94 22.93 16.52
N LEU A 342 37.27 23.09 16.49
CA LEU A 342 38.14 22.35 15.56
C LEU A 342 38.16 20.86 15.85
N ALA A 343 38.20 20.46 17.13
CA ALA A 343 38.17 19.05 17.53
C ALA A 343 36.88 18.36 17.09
N VAL A 344 35.73 19.00 17.33
CA VAL A 344 34.42 18.49 16.88
C VAL A 344 34.35 18.46 15.36
N SER A 345 34.81 19.50 14.68
CA SER A 345 34.79 19.56 13.21
C SER A 345 35.65 18.46 12.58
N ALA A 346 36.87 18.26 13.10
CA ALA A 346 37.78 17.21 12.65
C ALA A 346 37.18 15.82 12.89
N ALA A 347 36.62 15.56 14.08
CA ALA A 347 35.96 14.29 14.39
C ALA A 347 34.79 14.01 13.43
N VAL A 348 33.93 15.00 13.20
CA VAL A 348 32.80 14.87 12.27
C VAL A 348 33.29 14.57 10.86
N VAL A 349 34.28 15.31 10.34
CA VAL A 349 34.83 15.08 8.99
C VAL A 349 35.43 13.68 8.87
N MET A 350 36.22 13.26 9.86
CA MET A 350 36.95 11.99 9.83
C MET A 350 36.03 10.77 9.94
N VAL A 351 34.82 10.94 10.46
CA VAL A 351 33.79 9.89 10.54
C VAL A 351 32.81 9.95 9.36
N VAL A 352 32.34 11.15 9.00
CA VAL A 352 31.29 11.34 7.98
C VAL A 352 31.84 11.17 6.57
N VAL A 353 33.03 11.66 6.25
CA VAL A 353 33.61 11.55 4.91
C VAL A 353 33.77 10.09 4.46
N PRO A 354 34.42 9.19 5.23
CA PRO A 354 34.54 7.79 4.82
C PRO A 354 33.17 7.10 4.78
N HIS A 355 32.24 7.43 5.68
CA HIS A 355 30.87 6.92 5.61
C HIS A 355 30.15 7.30 4.31
N LEU A 356 30.23 8.57 3.90
CA LEU A 356 29.69 9.07 2.64
C LEU A 356 30.38 8.44 1.44
N ALA A 357 31.70 8.25 1.50
CA ALA A 357 32.45 7.56 0.46
C ALA A 357 31.99 6.11 0.30
N GLY A 358 31.81 5.37 1.40
CA GLY A 358 31.27 4.01 1.40
C GLY A 358 29.86 3.95 0.82
N ARG A 359 29.02 4.92 1.19
CA ARG A 359 27.66 5.06 0.64
C ARG A 359 27.69 5.34 -0.88
N ALA A 360 28.58 6.20 -1.34
CA ALA A 360 28.75 6.50 -2.76
C ALA A 360 29.25 5.29 -3.55
N LEU A 361 30.21 4.53 -3.00
CA LEU A 361 30.69 3.27 -3.59
C LEU A 361 29.59 2.21 -3.68
N ARG A 362 28.72 2.14 -2.66
CA ARG A 362 27.59 1.19 -2.63
C ARG A 362 26.45 1.60 -3.56
N GLY A 363 26.32 2.89 -3.88
CA GLY A 363 25.32 3.45 -4.80
C GLY A 363 25.47 3.08 -6.28
N ARG A 364 26.39 2.15 -6.61
CA ARG A 364 26.57 1.59 -7.96
C ARG A 364 25.27 0.94 -8.48
N PRO A 365 25.05 0.97 -9.81
CA PRO A 365 24.12 1.86 -10.48
C PRO A 365 22.65 1.40 -10.38
N ALA A 366 21.81 2.26 -9.79
CA ALA A 366 20.41 2.37 -10.21
C ALA A 366 20.30 2.92 -11.66
N THR A 367 21.37 3.52 -12.18
CA THR A 367 21.45 4.18 -13.49
C THR A 367 22.70 3.66 -14.19
N ALA A 368 22.55 2.86 -15.25
CA ALA A 368 23.61 2.10 -15.94
C ALA A 368 24.86 2.87 -16.46
N SER A 369 25.06 4.15 -16.08
CA SER A 369 26.26 4.93 -16.31
C SER A 369 27.40 4.49 -15.39
N ALA A 370 28.15 3.49 -15.82
CA ALA A 370 29.25 2.90 -15.07
C ALA A 370 30.47 3.83 -14.89
N LYS A 371 30.58 4.91 -15.67
CA LYS A 371 31.86 5.64 -15.82
C LYS A 371 32.02 6.88 -14.91
N GLY A 372 30.95 7.48 -14.39
CA GLY A 372 31.03 8.75 -13.64
C GLY A 372 30.91 8.67 -12.11
N VAL A 373 30.21 7.66 -11.58
CA VAL A 373 29.78 7.65 -10.17
C VAL A 373 30.90 7.30 -9.18
N ASN A 374 32.00 6.70 -9.66
CA ASN A 374 33.13 6.32 -8.79
C ASN A 374 34.05 7.49 -8.45
N LEU A 375 34.12 8.52 -9.31
CA LEU A 375 35.01 9.66 -9.13
C LEU A 375 34.79 10.41 -7.80
N PRO A 376 33.55 10.76 -7.39
CA PRO A 376 33.35 11.43 -6.10
C PRO A 376 33.74 10.56 -4.92
N ALA A 377 33.48 9.25 -4.97
CA ALA A 377 33.82 8.35 -3.88
C ALA A 377 35.34 8.19 -3.73
N VAL A 378 36.07 8.04 -4.84
CA VAL A 378 37.54 7.98 -4.86
C VAL A 378 38.12 9.32 -4.41
N ALA A 379 37.56 10.45 -4.83
CA ALA A 379 37.98 11.78 -4.38
C ALA A 379 37.79 11.95 -2.86
N LEU A 380 36.65 11.53 -2.30
CA LEU A 380 36.41 11.56 -0.86
C LEU A 380 37.39 10.65 -0.09
N LEU A 381 37.68 9.45 -0.60
CA LEU A 381 38.68 8.56 0.00
C LEU A 381 40.10 9.13 -0.08
N ALA A 382 40.46 9.78 -1.19
CA ALA A 382 41.77 10.41 -1.35
C ALA A 382 41.93 11.59 -0.38
N VAL A 383 40.91 12.46 -0.27
CA VAL A 383 40.90 13.56 0.71
C VAL A 383 40.99 13.02 2.13
N TRP A 384 40.18 12.02 2.48
CA TRP A 384 40.21 11.40 3.80
C TRP A 384 41.55 10.73 4.11
N GLY A 385 42.13 9.99 3.15
CA GLY A 385 43.43 9.34 3.30
C GLY A 385 44.54 10.37 3.53
N PHE A 386 44.52 11.46 2.75
CA PHE A 386 45.45 12.59 2.94
C PHE A 386 45.26 13.27 4.31
N SER A 387 44.03 13.53 4.73
CA SER A 387 43.73 14.08 6.06
C SER A 387 44.18 13.16 7.19
N THR A 388 44.00 11.84 7.03
CA THR A 388 44.43 10.81 7.99
C THR A 388 45.94 10.79 8.14
N TRP A 389 46.68 10.81 7.03
CA TRP A 389 48.13 10.90 7.04
C TRP A 389 48.61 12.22 7.66
N SER A 390 48.04 13.35 7.25
CA SER A 390 48.42 14.68 7.73
C SER A 390 48.16 14.85 9.23
N LEU A 391 47.00 14.41 9.73
CA LEU A 391 46.66 14.45 11.15
C LEU A 391 47.51 13.47 11.96
N GLY A 392 47.78 12.27 11.45
CA GLY A 392 48.66 11.31 12.11
C GLY A 392 50.09 11.85 12.28
N HIS A 393 50.63 12.47 11.23
CA HIS A 393 51.94 13.14 11.25
C HIS A 393 51.98 14.36 12.17
N LEU A 394 50.91 15.16 12.19
CA LEU A 394 50.81 16.31 13.08
C LEU A 394 50.70 15.86 14.55
N ARG A 395 49.91 14.80 14.83
CA ARG A 395 49.80 14.20 16.17
C ARG A 395 51.15 13.66 16.65
N SER A 396 51.89 12.93 15.82
CA SER A 396 53.20 12.41 16.23
C SER A 396 54.16 13.54 16.58
N LYS A 397 54.26 14.58 15.74
CA LYS A 397 55.09 15.76 16.03
C LYS A 397 54.73 16.45 17.35
N LEU A 398 53.45 16.51 17.70
CA LEU A 398 53.01 17.09 18.97
C LEU A 398 53.44 16.25 20.17
N VAL A 399 53.36 14.93 20.05
CA VAL A 399 53.81 14.02 21.12
C VAL A 399 55.32 14.13 21.37
N PHE A 400 56.12 14.37 20.32
CA PHE A 400 57.57 14.60 20.44
C PHE A 400 57.96 16.04 20.78
N ARG A 401 57.01 16.98 20.82
CA ARG A 401 57.32 18.37 21.16
C ARG A 401 57.69 18.43 22.64
N HIS A 402 58.95 18.77 22.89
CA HIS A 402 59.46 18.91 24.25
C HIS A 402 58.67 20.03 24.93
N ARG A 403 58.11 19.73 26.10
CA ARG A 403 57.42 20.74 26.90
C ARG A 403 58.49 21.76 27.30
N GLU A 404 58.37 23.00 26.82
CA GLU A 404 59.28 24.06 27.26
C GLU A 404 59.24 24.07 28.80
N PRO A 405 60.39 24.06 29.48
CA PRO A 405 60.43 24.08 30.93
C PRO A 405 59.66 25.31 31.38
N GLN A 406 58.57 25.11 32.12
CA GLN A 406 57.84 26.24 32.71
C GLN A 406 58.86 27.02 33.54
N PRO A 407 59.03 28.33 33.30
CA PRO A 407 59.90 29.14 34.16
C PRO A 407 59.35 28.98 35.58
N LEU A 408 60.20 28.53 36.51
CA LEU A 408 59.81 28.41 37.90
C LEU A 408 59.27 29.78 38.35
N PRO A 409 58.20 29.81 39.18
CA PRO A 409 57.78 31.04 39.83
C PRO A 409 59.00 31.72 40.45
N LYS A 410 59.19 33.02 40.21
CA LYS A 410 60.36 33.79 40.66
C LYS A 410 60.62 33.68 42.17
N ASP A 411 59.60 33.32 42.94
CA ASP A 411 59.66 33.09 44.38
C ASP A 411 60.41 31.79 44.78
N LEU A 412 60.76 30.93 43.81
CA LEU A 412 61.46 29.65 44.00
C LEU A 412 62.85 29.62 43.31
N GLU A 413 63.27 30.71 42.64
CA GLU A 413 64.63 30.87 42.11
C GLU A 413 65.63 31.00 43.26
N GLY A 414 66.19 29.87 43.73
CA GLY A 414 67.24 29.86 44.77
C GLY A 414 67.16 28.70 45.76
N VAL A 415 66.13 27.86 45.71
CA VAL A 415 66.05 26.66 46.57
C VAL A 415 67.00 25.58 46.03
N ALA A 416 68.16 25.44 46.68
CA ALA A 416 69.13 24.38 46.39
C ALA A 416 68.48 23.00 46.54
N GLY A 417 68.44 22.22 45.45
CA GLY A 417 67.83 20.89 45.39
C GLY A 417 66.61 20.74 44.47
N MET A 418 66.10 21.82 43.88
CA MET A 418 65.03 21.74 42.85
C MET A 418 65.56 21.56 41.40
N GLU A 419 66.88 21.50 41.21
CA GLU A 419 67.49 21.27 39.89
C GLU A 419 67.19 19.88 39.30
N ASP A 420 66.76 18.92 40.14
CA ASP A 420 66.30 17.58 39.73
C ASP A 420 64.83 17.56 39.25
N LEU A 421 64.10 18.69 39.28
CA LEU A 421 62.85 18.87 38.54
C LEU A 421 63.09 19.21 37.05
N ARG A 422 64.23 18.73 36.53
CA ARG A 422 64.62 18.78 35.11
C ARG A 422 63.56 18.10 34.23
N PRO A 423 63.48 18.50 32.95
CA PRO A 423 62.34 18.23 32.08
C PRO A 423 61.94 16.78 32.16
N THR A 424 60.68 16.54 32.57
CA THR A 424 60.11 15.21 32.66
C THR A 424 60.35 14.54 31.30
N PRO A 425 61.12 13.44 31.22
CA PRO A 425 61.35 12.75 29.97
C PRO A 425 59.98 12.47 29.37
N THR A 426 59.79 12.78 28.08
CA THR A 426 58.49 12.60 27.48
C THR A 426 58.11 11.11 27.62
N LEU A 427 56.82 10.81 27.78
CA LEU A 427 56.34 9.44 27.96
C LEU A 427 56.84 8.50 26.83
N VAL A 428 57.16 9.09 25.67
CA VAL A 428 57.74 8.41 24.52
C VAL A 428 59.24 8.14 24.66
N ASP A 429 60.01 9.04 25.27
CA ASP A 429 61.41 8.78 25.60
C ASP A 429 61.56 7.61 26.58
N SER A 430 60.60 7.45 27.51
CA SER A 430 60.57 6.28 28.41
C SER A 430 60.17 4.96 27.73
N LEU A 431 59.54 5.02 26.56
CA LEU A 431 59.07 3.86 25.79
C LEU A 431 59.99 3.49 24.62
N HIS A 432 61.07 4.24 24.38
CA HIS A 432 62.01 4.04 23.26
C HIS A 432 61.33 3.89 21.89
N LEU A 433 60.17 4.53 21.68
CA LEU A 433 59.44 4.42 20.42
C LEU A 433 60.03 5.38 19.39
N GLU A 434 60.36 4.84 18.22
CA GLU A 434 60.81 5.63 17.09
C GLU A 434 59.70 6.58 16.59
N PRO A 435 59.99 7.82 16.16
CA PRO A 435 58.98 8.73 15.63
C PRO A 435 58.13 8.19 14.49
N ALA A 436 58.72 7.33 13.66
CA ALA A 436 58.01 6.65 12.60
C ALA A 436 56.92 5.70 13.15
N THR A 437 57.21 4.92 14.19
CA THR A 437 56.25 3.95 14.74
C THR A 437 55.06 4.65 15.39
N VAL A 438 55.28 5.74 16.12
CA VAL A 438 54.22 6.57 16.71
C VAL A 438 53.33 7.19 15.62
N THR A 439 53.93 7.68 14.53
CA THR A 439 53.19 8.22 13.39
C THR A 439 52.30 7.14 12.76
N TRP A 440 52.85 5.96 12.47
CA TRP A 440 52.08 4.86 11.90
C TRP A 440 50.98 4.35 12.83
N MET A 441 51.20 4.35 14.14
CA MET A 441 50.18 4.00 15.12
C MET A 441 48.99 4.97 15.08
N PHE A 442 49.24 6.29 15.03
CA PHE A 442 48.15 7.27 14.91
C PHE A 442 47.43 7.20 13.56
N VAL A 443 48.17 6.99 12.46
CA VAL A 443 47.58 6.78 11.13
C VAL A 443 46.70 5.53 11.14
N ALA A 444 47.18 4.41 11.69
CA ALA A 444 46.43 3.16 11.78
C ALA A 444 45.16 3.30 12.62
N LEU A 445 45.21 4.01 13.75
CA LEU A 445 44.04 4.27 14.59
C LEU A 445 42.96 5.08 13.83
N LEU A 446 43.38 6.14 13.11
CA LEU A 446 42.48 6.96 12.30
C LEU A 446 41.92 6.19 11.09
N LEU A 447 42.72 5.33 10.47
CA LEU A 447 42.26 4.42 9.43
C LEU A 447 41.25 3.40 9.96
N LEU A 448 41.42 2.93 11.20
CA LEU A 448 40.47 2.03 11.84
C LEU A 448 39.14 2.73 12.13
N SER A 449 39.17 3.91 12.76
CA SER A 449 37.94 4.65 13.12
C SER A 449 37.18 5.11 11.88
N GLY A 450 37.86 5.70 10.90
CA GLY A 450 37.25 6.05 9.61
C GLY A 450 36.88 4.82 8.77
N GLY A 451 37.66 3.74 8.85
CA GLY A 451 37.38 2.46 8.19
C GLY A 451 36.10 1.80 8.69
N ILE A 452 35.79 1.88 9.98
CA ILE A 452 34.49 1.45 10.52
C ILE A 452 33.37 2.31 9.91
N GLY A 453 33.55 3.63 9.81
CA GLY A 453 32.61 4.53 9.13
C GLY A 453 32.37 4.15 7.66
N LEU A 454 33.45 3.83 6.94
CA LEU A 454 33.44 3.34 5.56
C LEU A 454 32.66 2.03 5.43
N LEU A 455 32.97 1.04 6.27
CA LEU A 455 32.29 -0.25 6.31
C LEU A 455 30.80 -0.08 6.62
N LEU A 456 30.43 0.78 7.58
CA LEU A 456 29.03 1.12 7.85
C LEU A 456 28.33 1.74 6.63
N GLY A 457 29.04 2.53 5.83
CA GLY A 457 28.54 3.04 4.55
C GLY A 457 28.32 1.93 3.51
N LEU A 458 29.22 0.95 3.47
CA LEU A 458 29.16 -0.19 2.54
C LEU A 458 28.12 -1.25 2.95
N LEU A 459 27.85 -1.41 4.24
CA LEU A 459 26.86 -2.34 4.80
C LEU A 459 25.41 -2.00 4.43
N ARG A 460 25.18 -0.88 3.72
CA ARG A 460 23.85 -0.53 3.23
C ARG A 460 23.36 -1.54 2.19
N GLU A 461 22.07 -1.87 2.28
CA GLU A 461 21.38 -2.68 1.29
C GLU A 461 21.49 -2.07 -0.11
N HIS A 462 21.53 -2.93 -1.13
CA HIS A 462 21.55 -2.50 -2.51
C HIS A 462 20.29 -1.68 -2.83
N PRO A 463 20.35 -0.56 -3.58
CA PRO A 463 19.19 0.31 -3.82
C PRO A 463 17.98 -0.42 -4.42
N TYR A 464 18.20 -1.35 -5.36
CA TYR A 464 17.11 -2.18 -5.92
C TYR A 464 16.52 -3.18 -4.91
N LEU A 465 17.30 -3.64 -3.93
CA LEU A 465 16.79 -4.54 -2.91
C LEU A 465 15.95 -3.77 -1.88
N ASP A 466 16.39 -2.57 -1.49
CA ASP A 466 15.62 -1.67 -0.62
C ASP A 466 14.33 -1.21 -1.32
N SER A 467 14.39 -0.84 -2.61
CA SER A 467 13.20 -0.49 -3.39
C SER A 467 12.24 -1.68 -3.48
N TYR A 468 12.72 -2.87 -3.87
CA TYR A 468 11.90 -4.08 -3.96
C TYR A 468 11.19 -4.39 -2.64
N ARG A 469 11.92 -4.39 -1.52
CA ARG A 469 11.35 -4.62 -0.18
C ARG A 469 10.34 -3.54 0.22
N SER A 470 10.63 -2.27 -0.06
CA SER A 470 9.69 -1.17 0.22
C SER A 470 8.39 -1.32 -0.59
N HIS A 471 8.48 -1.80 -1.83
CA HIS A 471 7.32 -2.08 -2.67
C HIS A 471 6.55 -3.32 -2.20
N LEU A 472 7.22 -4.34 -1.65
CA LEU A 472 6.55 -5.48 -1.00
C LEU A 472 5.80 -5.05 0.26
N GLU A 473 6.42 -4.22 1.11
CA GLU A 473 5.76 -3.64 2.28
C GLU A 473 4.54 -2.79 1.87
N LEU A 474 4.69 -1.99 0.81
CA LEU A 474 3.60 -1.18 0.25
C LEU A 474 2.48 -2.07 -0.29
N ARG A 475 2.80 -3.14 -1.02
CA ARG A 475 1.83 -4.12 -1.51
C ARG A 475 1.02 -4.71 -0.37
N ALA A 476 1.67 -5.19 0.70
CA ALA A 476 0.98 -5.75 1.85
C ALA A 476 0.08 -4.72 2.58
N ARG A 477 0.43 -3.43 2.55
CA ARG A 477 -0.44 -2.36 3.07
C ARG A 477 -1.63 -2.10 2.15
N LEU A 478 -1.41 -2.04 0.83
CA LEU A 478 -2.46 -1.85 -0.17
C LEU A 478 -3.44 -3.02 -0.22
N GLU A 479 -2.97 -4.26 -0.04
CA GLU A 479 -3.82 -5.46 0.06
C GLU A 479 -4.75 -5.37 1.29
N ARG A 480 -4.21 -5.03 2.47
CA ARG A 480 -5.03 -4.78 3.67
C ARG A 480 -6.03 -3.64 3.50
N ALA A 481 -5.62 -2.55 2.84
CA ALA A 481 -6.53 -1.44 2.55
C ALA A 481 -7.65 -1.88 1.58
N ARG A 482 -7.32 -2.68 0.56
CA ARG A 482 -8.29 -3.23 -0.39
C ARG A 482 -9.30 -4.13 0.31
N GLU A 483 -8.85 -5.03 1.18
CA GLU A 483 -9.74 -5.90 1.95
C GLU A 483 -10.72 -5.09 2.82
N ALA A 484 -10.23 -4.06 3.51
CA ALA A 484 -11.08 -3.16 4.30
C ALA A 484 -12.10 -2.39 3.43
N ALA A 485 -11.68 -1.91 2.26
CA ALA A 485 -12.56 -1.22 1.32
C ALA A 485 -13.62 -2.13 0.71
N VAL A 486 -13.27 -3.38 0.37
CA VAL A 486 -14.22 -4.40 -0.11
C VAL A 486 -15.26 -4.70 0.97
N ALA A 487 -14.82 -4.94 2.21
CA ALA A 487 -15.74 -5.17 3.34
C ALA A 487 -16.64 -3.96 3.62
N ALA A 488 -16.19 -2.73 3.36
CA ALA A 488 -17.03 -1.54 3.46
C ALA A 488 -18.08 -1.48 2.34
N ALA A 489 -17.68 -1.78 1.10
CA ALA A 489 -18.59 -1.83 -0.05
C ALA A 489 -19.67 -2.92 0.12
N GLU A 490 -19.30 -4.11 0.60
CA GLU A 490 -20.24 -5.20 0.87
C GLU A 490 -21.26 -4.83 1.95
N ARG A 491 -20.82 -4.19 3.05
CA ARG A 491 -21.74 -3.68 4.09
C ARG A 491 -22.71 -2.64 3.52
N ALA A 492 -22.24 -1.76 2.64
CA ALA A 492 -23.11 -0.75 2.03
C ALA A 492 -24.15 -1.38 1.10
N ARG A 493 -23.78 -2.38 0.28
CA ARG A 493 -24.72 -3.16 -0.55
C ARG A 493 -25.74 -3.94 0.28
N ALA A 494 -25.34 -4.51 1.41
CA ALA A 494 -26.27 -5.18 2.31
C ALA A 494 -27.33 -4.20 2.87
N LEU A 495 -26.93 -2.98 3.23
CA LEU A 495 -27.85 -1.94 3.69
C LEU A 495 -28.81 -1.47 2.58
N GLU A 496 -28.33 -1.39 1.34
CA GLU A 496 -29.15 -1.07 0.17
C GLU A 496 -30.19 -2.16 -0.10
N SER A 497 -29.80 -3.44 -0.04
CA SER A 497 -30.71 -4.56 -0.30
C SER A 497 -31.90 -4.62 0.67
N THR A 498 -31.73 -4.11 1.89
CA THR A 498 -32.78 -4.07 2.92
C THR A 498 -33.49 -2.72 3.01
N ALA A 499 -33.16 -1.72 2.17
CA ALA A 499 -33.72 -0.38 2.25
C ALA A 499 -35.22 -0.34 1.91
N ALA A 500 -35.62 -1.06 0.84
CA ALA A 500 -37.01 -1.11 0.40
C ALA A 500 -37.93 -1.76 1.45
N GLU A 501 -37.51 -2.88 2.03
CA GLU A 501 -38.23 -3.56 3.11
C GLU A 501 -38.36 -2.67 4.36
N ARG A 502 -37.28 -1.98 4.76
CA ARG A 502 -37.34 -1.01 5.86
C ARG A 502 -38.27 0.16 5.58
N ALA A 503 -38.40 0.60 4.33
CA ALA A 503 -39.34 1.65 3.94
C ALA A 503 -40.79 1.16 3.98
N GLU A 504 -41.05 -0.08 3.56
CA GLU A 504 -42.36 -0.71 3.67
C GLU A 504 -42.79 -0.92 5.13
N LEU A 505 -41.94 -1.51 5.97
CA LEU A 505 -42.21 -1.71 7.40
C LEU A 505 -42.53 -0.38 8.12
N ARG A 506 -41.85 0.71 7.75
CA ARG A 506 -42.17 2.05 8.29
C ARG A 506 -43.56 2.53 7.86
N ARG A 507 -43.91 2.38 6.58
CA ARG A 507 -45.25 2.75 6.06
C ARG A 507 -46.35 1.91 6.69
N GLU A 508 -46.11 0.62 6.92
CA GLU A 508 -47.06 -0.25 7.63
C GLU A 508 -47.21 0.15 9.09
N ALA A 509 -46.10 0.46 9.79
CA ALA A 509 -46.12 0.91 11.17
C ALA A 509 -46.87 2.24 11.34
N THR A 510 -46.68 3.21 10.42
CA THR A 510 -47.41 4.49 10.45
C THR A 510 -48.89 4.29 10.15
N ALA A 511 -49.23 3.46 9.16
CA ALA A 511 -50.62 3.09 8.87
C ALA A 511 -51.31 2.40 10.06
N ALA A 512 -50.61 1.49 10.75
CA ALA A 512 -51.11 0.83 11.95
C ALA A 512 -51.34 1.83 13.10
N ARG A 513 -50.42 2.77 13.32
CA ARG A 513 -50.59 3.86 14.31
C ARG A 513 -51.83 4.71 14.00
N LEU A 514 -52.02 5.13 12.75
CA LEU A 514 -53.19 5.93 12.35
C LEU A 514 -54.52 5.18 12.53
N ARG A 515 -54.54 3.87 12.21
CA ARG A 515 -55.70 2.99 12.48
C ARG A 515 -56.00 2.89 13.97
N SER A 516 -54.98 2.61 14.79
CA SER A 516 -55.14 2.49 16.25
C SER A 516 -55.66 3.78 16.91
N THR A 517 -55.20 4.95 16.46
CA THR A 517 -55.71 6.25 16.91
C THR A 517 -57.18 6.40 16.57
N THR A 518 -57.59 5.99 15.36
CA THR A 518 -58.99 6.07 14.92
C THR A 518 -59.86 5.17 15.78
N GLU A 519 -59.46 3.92 15.98
CA GLU A 519 -60.16 2.95 16.82
C GLU A 519 -60.30 3.41 18.27
N LEU A 520 -59.25 4.05 18.83
CA LEU A 520 -59.27 4.59 20.19
C LEU A 520 -60.34 5.69 20.37
N TYR A 521 -60.41 6.64 19.44
CA TYR A 521 -61.37 7.75 19.52
C TYR A 521 -62.81 7.31 19.23
N GLU A 522 -62.99 6.37 18.29
CA GLU A 522 -64.29 5.72 18.08
C GLU A 522 -64.72 4.91 19.32
N ALA A 523 -63.78 4.25 20.00
CA ALA A 523 -64.04 3.56 21.24
C ALA A 523 -64.48 4.51 22.36
N ALA A 524 -63.86 5.68 22.47
CA ALA A 524 -64.27 6.72 23.40
C ALA A 524 -65.67 7.26 23.09
N ALA A 525 -66.01 7.48 21.81
CA ALA A 525 -67.34 7.91 21.38
C ALA A 525 -68.43 6.90 21.77
N TYR A 526 -68.15 5.61 21.60
CA TYR A 526 -69.05 4.55 22.06
C TYR A 526 -69.19 4.52 23.60
N ALA A 527 -68.09 4.66 24.34
CA ALA A 527 -68.12 4.67 25.80
C ALA A 527 -68.94 5.84 26.36
N PHE A 528 -68.98 6.96 25.63
CA PHE A 528 -69.89 8.07 25.90
C PHE A 528 -71.36 7.65 25.73
N LEU A 529 -71.74 7.08 24.57
CA LEU A 529 -73.13 6.63 24.32
C LEU A 529 -73.58 5.54 25.29
N GLN A 530 -72.71 4.58 25.59
CA GLN A 530 -73.01 3.54 26.57
C GLN A 530 -73.38 4.13 27.93
N LYS A 531 -72.66 5.19 28.35
CA LYS A 531 -72.97 5.85 29.63
C LYS A 531 -74.23 6.73 29.55
N VAL A 532 -74.55 7.27 28.38
CA VAL A 532 -75.83 7.95 28.14
C VAL A 532 -76.99 6.96 28.29
N VAL A 533 -76.90 5.78 27.66
CA VAL A 533 -77.91 4.72 27.77
C VAL A 533 -78.11 4.27 29.22
N GLU A 534 -77.02 4.11 29.98
CA GLU A 534 -77.09 3.67 31.39
C GLU A 534 -77.73 4.72 32.33
N LYS A 535 -77.61 6.00 32.02
CA LYS A 535 -78.02 7.11 32.93
C LYS A 535 -79.28 7.84 32.49
N SER A 536 -79.74 7.66 31.25
CA SER A 536 -80.97 8.28 30.75
C SER A 536 -82.20 7.65 31.41
N ALA A 537 -83.11 8.49 31.91
CA ALA A 537 -84.43 8.05 32.38
C ALA A 537 -85.46 7.93 31.24
N ASP A 538 -85.18 8.50 30.07
CA ASP A 538 -86.07 8.48 28.90
C ASP A 538 -85.81 7.26 28.00
N PRO A 539 -86.79 6.34 27.81
CA PRO A 539 -86.68 5.20 26.91
C PRO A 539 -86.43 5.56 25.45
N ALA A 540 -86.94 6.71 24.97
CA ALA A 540 -86.74 7.12 23.58
C ALA A 540 -85.27 7.50 23.32
N VAL A 541 -84.61 8.10 24.30
CA VAL A 541 -83.17 8.43 24.24
C VAL A 541 -82.32 7.17 24.29
N THR A 542 -82.66 6.20 25.13
CA THR A 542 -81.90 4.94 25.22
C THR A 542 -81.99 4.14 23.92
N GLU A 543 -83.19 4.02 23.33
CA GLU A 543 -83.38 3.35 22.04
C GLU A 543 -82.61 4.08 20.92
N SER A 544 -82.72 5.41 20.85
CA SER A 544 -82.03 6.20 19.83
C SER A 544 -80.50 6.12 19.97
N ALA A 545 -79.98 6.16 21.19
CA ALA A 545 -78.54 6.00 21.46
C ALA A 545 -78.05 4.58 21.13
N MET A 546 -78.85 3.55 21.39
CA MET A 546 -78.54 2.17 20.98
C MET A 546 -78.52 2.03 19.46
N ARG A 547 -79.52 2.59 18.75
CA ARG A 547 -79.54 2.63 17.28
C ARG A 547 -78.33 3.36 16.72
N LEU A 548 -78.00 4.53 17.26
CA LEU A 548 -76.81 5.29 16.85
C LEU A 548 -75.52 4.50 17.11
N SER A 549 -75.41 3.79 18.25
CA SER A 549 -74.25 2.99 18.59
C SER A 549 -73.98 1.83 17.61
N ASN A 550 -74.99 1.42 16.84
CA ASN A 550 -74.89 0.40 15.79
C ASN A 550 -74.46 0.98 14.43
N THR A 551 -74.49 2.32 14.28
CA THR A 551 -74.09 3.00 13.04
C THR A 551 -72.61 3.33 13.12
N TRP A 552 -71.77 2.45 12.59
CA TRP A 552 -70.30 2.64 12.55
C TRP A 552 -69.85 3.21 11.20
N PRO A 553 -68.86 4.13 11.15
CA PRO A 553 -68.19 4.81 12.27
C PRO A 553 -69.08 5.86 12.96
N LEU A 554 -68.86 6.09 14.27
CA LEU A 554 -69.63 7.06 15.07
C LEU A 554 -69.13 8.48 14.87
N LEU A 555 -67.82 8.64 14.74
CA LEU A 555 -67.23 9.92 14.42
C LEU A 555 -67.26 10.11 12.89
N PRO A 556 -67.47 11.35 12.41
CA PRO A 556 -67.37 11.63 10.98
C PRO A 556 -66.01 11.16 10.47
N LEU A 557 -65.98 10.50 9.30
CA LEU A 557 -64.71 10.17 8.67
C LEU A 557 -63.90 11.46 8.47
N PRO A 558 -62.58 11.43 8.70
CA PRO A 558 -61.74 12.58 8.38
C PRO A 558 -61.98 12.91 6.90
N ARG A 559 -62.13 14.20 6.58
CA ARG A 559 -62.16 14.62 5.18
C ARG A 559 -60.85 14.14 4.57
N THR A 560 -60.92 13.17 3.67
CA THR A 560 -59.80 12.86 2.79
C THR A 560 -59.44 14.16 2.11
N ALA A 561 -58.23 14.68 2.38
CA ALA A 561 -57.73 15.85 1.67
C ALA A 561 -57.82 15.56 0.16
N PRO A 562 -58.42 16.47 -0.64
CA PRO A 562 -58.62 16.26 -2.07
C PRO A 562 -57.32 16.15 -2.86
#